data_AF-A0A9P1DP87-F1
#
_entry.id   AF-A0A9P1DP87-F1
#
_cell.length_a   1.000
_cell.length_b   1.000
_cell.length_c   1.000
_cell.angle_alpha   90.00
_cell.angle_beta   90.00
_cell.angle_gamma   90.00
#
_symmetry.space_group_name_H-M   'P 1'
#
loop_
_entity.id
_entity.type
_entity.pdbx_description
1 polymer ?
#
loop_
_entity_poly.entity_id
_entity_poly.type
_entity_poly.pdbx_seq_one_letter_code
_entity_poly.pdbx_strand_id
1 'polypeptide(L)'
;MPVGFGTLLAGTHSGIDESIKKVIESKADLADLWTRHFSICSSSDPLPEINFEEEVVVCVFAGEQGSGGYSISVKSIEDTDERKIGVEFTCPGATAITTCALTQPHHVIRMPKTSLPVSFVDIETAAEPSSTGVPTRFLLTFEGTKELKAAEEVKGLDGVLETEAMLDGRLLVVTVKSRFPLRKQLESVDGVQSVEIDG
;
A
#
# COMPACT_ATOMS: atom_id res chain seq x y z
N MET A 1 -0.88 -2.48 -24.04
CA MET A 1 -2.09 -3.29 -24.34
C MET A 1 -2.58 -3.92 -23.05
N PRO A 2 -3.87 -3.83 -22.71
CA PRO A 2 -4.40 -4.44 -21.50
C PRO A 2 -4.36 -5.98 -21.58
N VAL A 3 -4.05 -6.63 -20.46
CA VAL A 3 -3.98 -8.08 -20.32
C VAL A 3 -5.01 -8.53 -19.29
N GLY A 4 -5.81 -9.54 -19.66
CA GLY A 4 -6.79 -10.13 -18.75
C GLY A 4 -6.12 -10.96 -17.66
N PHE A 5 -6.72 -10.97 -16.47
CA PHE A 5 -6.31 -11.83 -15.35
C PHE A 5 -7.55 -12.36 -14.62
N GLY A 6 -7.36 -13.45 -13.87
CA GLY A 6 -8.40 -14.04 -13.01
C GLY A 6 -7.96 -14.09 -11.56
N THR A 7 -8.84 -13.70 -10.64
CA THR A 7 -8.59 -13.83 -9.20
C THR A 7 -8.67 -15.29 -8.76
N LEU A 8 -7.64 -15.75 -8.06
CA LEU A 8 -7.61 -17.06 -7.41
C LEU A 8 -8.00 -16.95 -5.94
N LEU A 9 -7.54 -15.89 -5.27
CA LEU A 9 -7.74 -15.66 -3.85
C LEU A 9 -7.63 -14.17 -3.55
N ALA A 10 -8.52 -13.63 -2.73
CA ALA A 10 -8.42 -12.26 -2.24
C ALA A 10 -9.04 -12.16 -0.85
N GLY A 11 -8.44 -11.37 0.03
CA GLY A 11 -8.93 -11.22 1.38
C GLY A 11 -8.02 -10.41 2.29
N THR A 12 -8.33 -10.45 3.58
CA THR A 12 -7.64 -9.67 4.62
C THR A 12 -7.00 -10.52 5.70
N HIS A 13 -6.97 -11.84 5.57
CA HIS A 13 -6.35 -12.75 6.55
C HIS A 13 -5.45 -13.72 5.83
N SER A 14 -4.24 -13.89 6.34
CA SER A 14 -3.25 -14.81 5.80
C SER A 14 -2.20 -15.12 6.86
N GLY A 15 -1.64 -16.33 6.82
CA GLY A 15 -0.45 -16.68 7.59
C GLY A 15 0.85 -16.07 7.08
N ILE A 16 0.78 -15.25 6.02
CA ILE A 16 1.91 -14.46 5.50
C ILE A 16 1.78 -13.04 6.05
N ASP A 17 2.68 -12.70 6.97
CA ASP A 17 2.81 -11.40 7.63
C ASP A 17 3.80 -10.46 6.91
N GLU A 18 4.55 -10.97 5.95
CA GLU A 18 5.49 -10.22 5.12
C GLU A 18 4.78 -9.49 3.96
N SER A 19 5.26 -8.30 3.62
CA SER A 19 4.89 -7.62 2.38
C SER A 19 5.59 -8.28 1.20
N ILE A 20 4.83 -8.94 0.32
CA ILE A 20 5.36 -9.72 -0.81
C ILE A 20 4.67 -9.27 -2.10
N LYS A 21 5.45 -8.98 -3.14
CA LYS A 21 4.97 -8.87 -4.52
C LYS A 21 5.82 -9.82 -5.37
N LYS A 22 5.24 -10.91 -5.86
CA LYS A 22 5.99 -11.96 -6.57
C LYS A 22 5.19 -12.57 -7.72
N VAL A 23 5.91 -12.93 -8.78
CA VAL A 23 5.42 -13.80 -9.86
C VAL A 23 5.86 -15.23 -9.56
N ILE A 24 4.91 -16.16 -9.62
CA ILE A 24 5.10 -17.59 -9.42
C ILE A 24 4.93 -18.29 -10.76
N GLU A 25 5.98 -18.98 -11.18
CA GLU A 25 6.05 -19.67 -12.47
C GLU A 25 6.09 -21.19 -12.34
N SER A 26 6.02 -21.71 -11.11
CA SER A 26 6.08 -23.15 -10.84
C SER A 26 4.98 -23.62 -9.89
N LYS A 27 4.54 -24.86 -10.08
CA LYS A 27 3.55 -25.52 -9.21
C LYS A 27 4.08 -25.70 -7.79
N ALA A 28 5.39 -25.93 -7.61
CA ALA A 28 6.01 -26.10 -6.30
C ALA A 28 5.96 -24.79 -5.51
N ASP A 29 6.38 -23.68 -6.11
CA ASP A 29 6.31 -22.35 -5.49
C ASP A 29 4.86 -21.95 -5.14
N LEU A 30 3.89 -22.31 -5.99
CA LEU A 30 2.48 -22.07 -5.71
C LEU A 30 2.00 -22.88 -4.50
N ALA A 31 2.38 -24.16 -4.41
CA ALA A 31 2.00 -25.02 -3.29
C ALA A 31 2.61 -24.55 -1.96
N ASP A 32 3.85 -24.09 -1.98
CA ASP A 32 4.52 -23.52 -0.82
C ASP A 32 3.82 -22.24 -0.36
N LEU A 33 3.49 -21.34 -1.30
CA LEU A 33 2.73 -20.13 -1.01
C LEU A 33 1.34 -20.46 -0.43
N TRP A 34 0.63 -21.42 -1.01
CA TRP A 34 -0.71 -21.85 -0.54
C TRP A 34 -0.65 -22.39 0.89
N THR A 35 0.36 -23.20 1.19
CA THR A 35 0.59 -23.77 2.53
C THR A 35 0.88 -22.68 3.56
N ARG A 36 1.75 -21.72 3.21
CA ARG A 36 2.05 -20.56 4.07
C ARG A 36 0.81 -19.69 4.28
N HIS A 37 0.07 -19.41 3.21
CA HIS A 37 -1.11 -18.55 3.24
C HIS A 37 -2.16 -19.07 4.22
N PHE A 38 -2.46 -20.37 4.20
CA PHE A 38 -3.46 -20.99 5.07
C PHE A 38 -2.91 -21.50 6.41
N SER A 39 -1.65 -21.26 6.75
CA SER A 39 -1.02 -21.82 7.96
C SER A 39 -1.71 -21.43 9.28
N ILE A 40 -2.42 -20.31 9.30
CA ILE A 40 -3.20 -19.82 10.46
C ILE A 40 -4.70 -20.03 10.32
N CYS A 41 -5.16 -20.61 9.20
CA CYS A 41 -6.57 -20.80 8.89
C CYS A 41 -7.02 -22.21 9.27
N SER A 42 -8.20 -22.32 9.89
CA SER A 42 -8.81 -23.61 10.22
C SER A 42 -9.34 -24.36 8.98
N SER A 43 -9.54 -23.65 7.88
CA SER A 43 -9.93 -24.18 6.56
C SER A 43 -8.99 -23.65 5.49
N SER A 44 -8.62 -24.50 4.55
CA SER A 44 -7.86 -24.13 3.35
C SER A 44 -8.66 -24.40 2.10
N ASP A 45 -8.58 -23.50 1.14
CA ASP A 45 -9.10 -23.74 -0.20
C ASP A 45 -8.18 -24.70 -0.95
N PRO A 46 -8.71 -25.55 -1.83
CA PRO A 46 -7.89 -26.46 -2.63
C PRO A 46 -6.89 -25.66 -3.48
N LEU A 47 -5.69 -26.22 -3.65
CA LEU A 47 -4.68 -25.66 -4.54
C LEU A 47 -5.24 -25.59 -5.98
N PRO A 48 -5.22 -24.42 -6.64
CA PRO A 48 -5.77 -24.30 -7.98
C PRO A 48 -4.89 -25.03 -9.00
N GLU A 49 -5.54 -25.65 -9.99
CA GLU A 49 -4.87 -26.25 -11.14
C GLU A 49 -4.55 -25.17 -12.18
N ILE A 50 -3.26 -24.84 -12.33
CA ILE A 50 -2.75 -23.83 -13.26
C ILE A 50 -1.82 -24.50 -14.26
N ASN A 51 -2.01 -24.20 -15.55
CA ASN A 51 -1.08 -24.60 -16.60
C ASN A 51 0.08 -23.60 -16.68
N PHE A 52 1.22 -23.89 -16.04
CA PHE A 52 2.38 -22.99 -16.01
C PHE A 52 3.13 -22.83 -17.35
N GLU A 53 2.72 -23.58 -18.38
CA GLU A 53 3.18 -23.35 -19.75
C GLU A 53 2.48 -22.14 -20.39
N GLU A 54 1.23 -21.88 -20.02
CA GLU A 54 0.37 -20.85 -20.62
C GLU A 54 0.09 -19.69 -19.67
N GLU A 55 0.09 -19.93 -18.36
CA GLU A 55 -0.28 -18.98 -17.32
C GLU A 55 0.80 -18.89 -16.24
N VAL A 56 0.81 -17.79 -15.50
CA VAL A 56 1.62 -17.60 -14.30
C VAL A 56 0.74 -17.02 -13.20
N VAL A 57 1.16 -17.19 -11.95
CA VAL A 57 0.44 -16.65 -10.79
C VAL A 57 1.15 -15.40 -10.30
N VAL A 58 0.40 -14.36 -9.94
CA VAL A 58 0.94 -13.18 -9.27
C VAL A 58 0.32 -13.11 -7.90
N CYS A 59 1.16 -12.91 -6.90
CA CYS A 59 0.71 -12.67 -5.53
C CYS A 59 1.17 -11.31 -5.03
N VAL A 60 0.23 -10.58 -4.42
CA VAL A 60 0.49 -9.35 -3.69
C VAL A 60 -0.04 -9.48 -2.27
N PHE A 61 0.84 -9.27 -1.30
CA PHE A 61 0.58 -9.28 0.13
C PHE A 61 1.04 -7.95 0.69
N ALA A 62 0.20 -7.30 1.49
CA ALA A 62 0.55 -6.04 2.14
C ALA A 62 1.35 -6.24 3.45
N GLY A 63 1.52 -7.50 3.88
CA GLY A 63 2.02 -7.85 5.20
C GLY A 63 1.01 -7.55 6.31
N GLU A 64 1.45 -7.72 7.55
CA GLU A 64 0.62 -7.50 8.73
C GLU A 64 0.26 -6.02 8.93
N GLN A 65 -1.03 -5.78 9.16
CA GLN A 65 -1.60 -4.48 9.44
C GLN A 65 -2.26 -4.49 10.83
N GLY A 66 -2.04 -3.40 11.58
CA GLY A 66 -2.46 -3.27 12.98
C GLY A 66 -3.97 -3.10 13.22
N SER A 67 -4.77 -2.97 12.17
CA SER A 67 -6.22 -2.88 12.26
C SER A 67 -6.90 -3.43 11.00
N GLY A 68 -8.23 -3.52 11.04
CA GLY A 68 -9.02 -3.77 9.83
C GLY A 68 -9.11 -2.55 8.91
N GLY A 69 -9.67 -2.74 7.72
CA GLY A 69 -9.92 -1.66 6.75
C GLY A 69 -8.79 -1.43 5.73
N TYR A 70 -7.71 -2.22 5.81
CA TYR A 70 -6.70 -2.26 4.77
C TYR A 70 -7.08 -3.26 3.67
N SER A 71 -6.71 -2.95 2.43
CA SER A 71 -6.84 -3.86 1.30
C SER A 71 -5.66 -3.71 0.34
N ILE A 72 -5.33 -4.76 -0.38
CA ILE A 72 -4.39 -4.72 -1.50
C ILE A 72 -5.03 -5.44 -2.69
N SER A 73 -4.87 -4.91 -3.90
CA SER A 73 -5.52 -5.47 -5.07
C SER A 73 -4.75 -5.17 -6.36
N VAL A 74 -4.54 -6.20 -7.19
CA VAL A 74 -4.17 -5.99 -8.59
C VAL A 74 -5.39 -5.43 -9.33
N LYS A 75 -5.24 -4.27 -9.99
CA LYS A 75 -6.33 -3.62 -10.76
C LYS A 75 -6.10 -3.66 -12.26
N SER A 76 -4.86 -3.63 -12.70
CA SER A 76 -4.53 -3.62 -14.13
C SER A 76 -3.28 -4.42 -14.41
N ILE A 77 -3.22 -4.97 -15.63
CA ILE A 77 -2.01 -5.54 -16.20
C ILE A 77 -1.91 -5.00 -17.62
N GLU A 78 -0.79 -4.39 -17.95
CA GLU A 78 -0.58 -3.74 -19.24
C GLU A 78 0.77 -4.10 -19.83
N ASP A 79 0.75 -4.57 -21.07
CA ASP A 79 1.95 -4.85 -21.86
C ASP A 79 2.38 -3.58 -22.61
N THR A 80 3.61 -3.17 -22.34
CA THR A 80 4.33 -2.10 -23.06
C THR A 80 5.66 -2.66 -23.55
N ASP A 81 6.79 -2.03 -23.22
CA ASP A 81 8.12 -2.64 -23.34
C ASP A 81 8.38 -3.69 -22.25
N GLU A 82 7.60 -3.62 -21.17
CA GLU A 82 7.51 -4.56 -20.06
C GLU A 82 6.04 -4.81 -19.69
N ARG A 83 5.76 -5.86 -18.94
CA ARG A 83 4.45 -6.12 -18.35
C ARG A 83 4.33 -5.42 -17.01
N LYS A 84 3.51 -4.38 -16.95
CA LYS A 84 3.25 -3.59 -15.75
C LYS A 84 2.03 -4.12 -15.02
N ILE A 85 2.18 -4.42 -13.74
CA ILE A 85 1.10 -4.87 -12.87
C ILE A 85 0.75 -3.72 -11.94
N GLY A 86 -0.42 -3.12 -12.16
CA GLY A 86 -0.97 -2.05 -11.33
C GLY A 86 -1.54 -2.60 -10.03
N VAL A 87 -0.93 -2.25 -8.90
CA VAL A 87 -1.32 -2.69 -7.56
C VAL A 87 -1.85 -1.50 -6.77
N GLU A 88 -3.07 -1.62 -6.27
CA GLU A 88 -3.69 -0.65 -5.39
C GLU A 88 -3.58 -1.15 -3.94
N PHE A 89 -3.00 -0.34 -3.07
CA PHE A 89 -3.06 -0.53 -1.63
C PHE A 89 -3.97 0.54 -1.02
N THR A 90 -5.01 0.11 -0.32
CA THR A 90 -5.97 0.99 0.35
C THR A 90 -5.76 0.93 1.85
N CYS A 91 -5.64 2.10 2.47
CA CYS A 91 -5.64 2.26 3.92
C CYS A 91 -7.04 2.69 4.40
N PRO A 92 -7.44 2.33 5.63
CA PRO A 92 -8.62 2.92 6.24
C PRO A 92 -8.45 4.44 6.34
N GLY A 93 -9.52 5.18 6.05
CA GLY A 93 -9.55 6.65 6.19
C GLY A 93 -9.25 7.08 7.63
N ALA A 94 -8.76 8.30 7.83
CA ALA A 94 -8.35 8.80 9.15
C ALA A 94 -9.47 8.72 10.21
N THR A 95 -10.72 8.88 9.79
CA THR A 95 -11.91 8.81 10.66
C THR A 95 -12.63 7.47 10.60
N ALA A 96 -12.06 6.48 9.90
CA ALA A 96 -12.70 5.18 9.74
C ALA A 96 -12.71 4.44 11.09
N ILE A 97 -13.90 4.01 11.49
CA ILE A 97 -14.03 3.08 12.62
C ILE A 97 -13.53 1.71 12.13
N THR A 98 -12.32 1.34 12.53
CA THR A 98 -11.70 0.05 12.20
C THR A 98 -11.84 -0.94 13.34
N THR A 99 -11.77 -2.23 13.04
CA THR A 99 -11.63 -3.27 14.07
C THR A 99 -10.20 -3.25 14.63
N CYS A 100 -10.05 -3.52 15.93
CA CYS A 100 -8.76 -3.79 16.56
C CYS A 100 -8.32 -5.25 16.30
N ALA A 101 -8.22 -5.63 15.03
CA ALA A 101 -7.83 -6.97 14.61
C ALA A 101 -6.62 -6.88 13.68
N LEU A 102 -5.63 -7.75 13.88
CA LEU A 102 -4.51 -7.90 12.96
C LEU A 102 -5.03 -8.46 11.64
N THR A 103 -4.62 -7.86 10.52
CA THR A 103 -5.01 -8.29 9.17
C THR A 103 -3.79 -8.46 8.28
N GLN A 104 -3.90 -9.33 7.28
CA GLN A 104 -2.88 -9.55 6.24
C GLN A 104 -3.57 -9.47 4.86
N PRO A 105 -3.82 -8.24 4.36
CA PRO A 105 -4.41 -8.03 3.05
C PRO A 105 -3.60 -8.71 1.94
N HIS A 106 -4.31 -9.42 1.07
CA HIS A 106 -3.70 -10.14 -0.03
C HIS A 106 -4.63 -10.25 -1.24
N HIS A 107 -4.01 -10.36 -2.41
CA HIS A 107 -4.68 -10.70 -3.66
C HIS A 107 -3.73 -11.58 -4.49
N VAL A 108 -4.21 -12.76 -4.88
CA VAL A 108 -3.53 -13.72 -5.73
C VAL A 108 -4.35 -13.89 -7.00
N ILE A 109 -3.71 -13.72 -8.15
CA ILE A 109 -4.32 -13.80 -9.48
C ILE A 109 -3.54 -14.79 -10.35
N ARG A 110 -4.17 -15.26 -11.42
CA ARG A 110 -3.51 -15.86 -12.58
C ARG A 110 -3.57 -14.91 -13.77
N MET A 111 -2.54 -14.93 -14.60
CA MET A 111 -2.48 -14.18 -15.85
C MET A 111 -1.76 -15.00 -16.92
N PRO A 112 -1.95 -14.71 -18.23
CA PRO A 112 -1.17 -15.34 -19.30
C PRO A 112 0.32 -15.18 -19.06
N LYS A 113 1.13 -16.19 -19.40
CA LYS A 113 2.58 -16.12 -19.34
C LYS A 113 3.13 -15.09 -20.33
N THR A 114 4.27 -14.49 -20.03
CA THR A 114 4.95 -13.55 -20.92
C THR A 114 6.45 -13.74 -20.85
N SER A 115 7.14 -13.39 -21.94
CA SER A 115 8.60 -13.24 -21.99
C SER A 115 9.06 -11.82 -21.67
N LEU A 116 8.12 -10.87 -21.56
CA LEU A 116 8.43 -9.49 -21.17
C LEU A 116 8.90 -9.46 -19.71
N PRO A 117 9.84 -8.56 -19.36
CA PRO A 117 10.12 -8.25 -17.96
C PRO A 117 8.83 -7.84 -17.24
N VAL A 118 8.69 -8.23 -15.97
CA VAL A 118 7.51 -7.89 -15.15
C VAL A 118 7.90 -6.88 -14.09
N SER A 119 7.12 -5.81 -13.96
CA SER A 119 7.25 -4.83 -12.89
C SER A 119 5.93 -4.55 -12.19
N PHE A 120 6.02 -4.18 -10.92
CA PHE A 120 4.88 -3.78 -10.10
C PHE A 120 4.86 -2.26 -10.01
N VAL A 121 3.71 -1.68 -10.36
CA VAL A 121 3.49 -0.24 -10.28
C VAL A 121 2.39 -0.01 -9.25
N ASP A 122 2.68 0.80 -8.24
CA ASP A 122 1.64 1.23 -7.32
C ASP A 122 0.75 2.23 -8.03
N ILE A 123 -0.54 1.91 -8.11
CA ILE A 123 -1.53 2.84 -8.63
C ILE A 123 -2.11 3.60 -7.45
N GLU A 124 -1.93 4.92 -7.47
CA GLU A 124 -2.68 5.77 -6.58
C GLU A 124 -4.14 5.69 -7.00
N THR A 125 -4.99 5.22 -6.08
CA THR A 125 -6.42 5.37 -6.25
C THR A 125 -6.69 6.84 -6.52
N ALA A 126 -7.22 7.14 -7.71
CA ALA A 126 -8.08 8.30 -7.86
C ALA A 126 -9.29 8.05 -6.96
N ALA A 127 -9.13 8.34 -5.67
CA ALA A 127 -10.15 8.09 -4.67
C ALA A 127 -11.45 8.73 -5.16
N GLU A 128 -12.48 7.92 -5.35
CA GLU A 128 -13.81 8.46 -5.54
C GLU A 128 -14.14 9.33 -4.31
N PRO A 129 -14.58 10.59 -4.51
CA PRO A 129 -14.93 11.49 -3.42
C PRO A 129 -16.23 11.00 -2.77
N SER A 130 -16.12 10.06 -1.84
CA SER A 130 -17.23 9.57 -1.01
C SER A 130 -16.61 8.91 0.22
N SER A 131 -16.59 9.49 1.42
CA SER A 131 -17.41 10.56 1.98
C SER A 131 -16.63 11.21 3.12
N THR A 132 -16.74 12.54 3.23
CA THR A 132 -16.08 13.42 4.22
C THR A 132 -14.61 13.73 3.93
N GLY A 133 -14.39 14.79 3.13
CA GLY A 133 -13.10 15.44 2.98
C GLY A 133 -12.65 16.10 4.28
N VAL A 134 -12.13 15.30 5.21
CA VAL A 134 -11.28 15.81 6.28
C VAL A 134 -9.85 15.68 5.77
N PRO A 135 -9.18 16.79 5.39
CA PRO A 135 -7.76 16.74 5.08
C PRO A 135 -7.00 16.12 6.27
N THR A 136 -6.07 15.20 5.99
CA THR A 136 -5.21 14.69 7.06
C THR A 136 -4.21 15.78 7.42
N ARG A 137 -4.18 16.15 8.70
CA ARG A 137 -3.27 17.15 9.24
C ARG A 137 -2.17 16.44 10.03
N PHE A 138 -0.93 16.79 9.75
CA PHE A 138 0.22 16.36 10.52
C PHE A 138 0.73 17.52 11.35
N LEU A 139 1.02 17.26 12.61
CA LEU A 139 1.67 18.15 13.53
C LEU A 139 3.18 17.86 13.50
N LEU A 140 3.97 18.78 12.98
CA LEU A 140 5.42 18.69 13.01
C LEU A 140 5.94 19.57 14.14
N THR A 141 6.75 18.98 15.01
CA THR A 141 7.57 19.74 15.96
C THR A 141 9.00 19.78 15.44
N PHE A 142 9.70 20.89 15.66
CA PHE A 142 11.09 21.05 15.23
C PHE A 142 12.03 21.21 16.41
N GLU A 143 13.26 20.74 16.25
CA GLU A 143 14.29 20.89 17.26
C GLU A 143 15.11 22.18 17.04
N GLY A 144 14.95 23.15 17.95
CA GLY A 144 15.77 24.36 17.99
C GLY A 144 15.50 25.36 16.85
N THR A 145 16.53 26.04 16.36
CA THR A 145 16.42 27.16 15.40
C THR A 145 16.28 26.74 13.93
N LYS A 146 16.01 25.46 13.65
CA LYS A 146 15.92 24.91 12.27
C LYS A 146 14.50 24.97 11.66
N GLU A 147 13.53 25.48 12.41
CA GLU A 147 12.10 25.55 12.09
C GLU A 147 11.80 26.12 10.70
N LEU A 148 12.40 27.26 10.35
CA LEU A 148 12.16 27.94 9.08
C LEU A 148 12.61 27.12 7.86
N LYS A 149 13.77 26.45 7.96
CA LYS A 149 14.33 25.67 6.85
C LYS A 149 13.54 24.38 6.63
N ALA A 150 13.19 23.70 7.72
CA ALA A 150 12.40 22.49 7.66
C ALA A 150 10.97 22.78 7.15
N ALA A 151 10.36 23.90 7.54
CA ALA A 151 9.06 24.31 7.04
C ALA A 151 9.06 24.64 5.53
N GLU A 152 10.12 25.27 5.00
CA GLU A 152 10.26 25.50 3.56
C GLU A 152 10.43 24.19 2.77
N GLU A 153 11.20 23.23 3.30
CA GLU A 153 11.41 21.93 2.67
C GLU A 153 10.11 21.12 2.62
N VAL A 154 9.34 21.13 3.72
CA VAL A 154 8.02 20.49 3.79
C VAL A 154 7.05 21.11 2.80
N LYS A 155 7.02 22.43 2.65
CA LYS A 155 6.18 23.11 1.64
C LYS A 155 6.50 22.70 0.21
N GLY A 156 7.73 22.28 -0.06
CA GLY A 156 8.19 21.85 -1.38
C GLY A 156 7.88 20.38 -1.71
N LEU A 157 7.33 19.61 -0.76
CA LEU A 157 7.04 18.19 -0.98
C LEU A 157 5.78 18.00 -1.83
N ASP A 158 5.89 17.12 -2.83
CA ASP A 158 4.77 16.71 -3.68
C ASP A 158 3.73 15.96 -2.82
N GLY A 159 2.53 16.52 -2.67
CA GLY A 159 1.45 15.97 -1.83
C GLY A 159 1.04 16.83 -0.63
N VAL A 160 1.77 17.92 -0.34
CA VAL A 160 1.39 18.93 0.65
C VAL A 160 0.36 19.89 0.04
N LEU A 161 -0.78 20.03 0.71
CA LEU A 161 -1.88 20.92 0.29
C LEU A 161 -1.79 22.29 0.95
N GLU A 162 -1.50 22.33 2.24
CA GLU A 162 -1.41 23.56 3.02
C GLU A 162 -0.46 23.38 4.20
N THR A 163 0.17 24.46 4.65
CA THR A 163 1.03 24.47 5.83
C THR A 163 0.72 25.68 6.69
N GLU A 164 0.43 25.46 7.96
CA GLU A 164 0.14 26.50 8.93
C GLU A 164 1.18 26.44 10.04
N ALA A 165 1.96 27.52 10.18
CA ALA A 165 2.93 27.64 11.27
C ALA A 165 2.22 28.24 12.49
N MET A 166 2.30 27.55 13.62
CA MET A 166 1.75 27.96 14.90
C MET A 166 2.88 28.11 15.94
N LEU A 167 2.57 28.76 17.07
CA LEU A 167 3.51 28.93 18.18
C LEU A 167 4.88 29.54 17.77
N ASP A 168 4.84 30.61 16.97
CA ASP A 168 6.04 31.33 16.50
C ASP A 168 7.02 30.47 15.67
N GLY A 169 6.51 29.41 15.01
CA GLY A 169 7.29 28.53 14.12
C GLY A 169 7.68 27.18 14.74
N ARG A 170 7.42 26.97 16.03
CA ARG A 170 7.73 25.72 16.75
C ARG A 170 6.88 24.53 16.33
N LEU A 171 5.71 24.83 15.77
CA LEU A 171 4.72 23.85 15.38
C LEU A 171 4.31 24.13 13.94
N LEU A 172 4.38 23.14 13.08
CA LEU A 172 3.88 23.25 11.71
C LEU A 172 2.79 22.21 11.50
N VAL A 173 1.58 22.69 11.26
CA VAL A 173 0.47 21.85 10.83
C VAL A 173 0.55 21.73 9.31
N VAL A 174 0.70 20.51 8.81
CA VAL A 174 0.83 20.21 7.40
C VAL A 174 -0.39 19.42 6.97
N THR A 175 -1.19 20.03 6.11
CA THR A 175 -2.34 19.39 5.50
C THR A 175 -1.89 18.65 4.25
N VAL A 176 -2.21 17.37 4.15
CA VAL A 176 -1.77 16.52 3.04
C VAL A 176 -2.95 15.90 2.31
N LYS A 177 -2.75 15.61 1.03
CA LYS A 177 -3.75 14.94 0.20
C LYS A 177 -3.89 13.45 0.51
N SER A 178 -2.78 12.80 0.91
CA SER A 178 -2.71 11.38 1.26
C SER A 178 -1.70 11.15 2.39
N ARG A 179 -2.00 10.19 3.28
CA ARG A 179 -1.15 9.81 4.43
C ARG A 179 0.10 9.02 4.03
N PHE A 180 0.05 8.30 2.90
CA PHE A 180 1.13 7.48 2.37
C PHE A 180 1.39 7.89 0.92
N PRO A 181 2.65 8.04 0.46
CA PRO A 181 3.94 7.78 1.12
C PRO A 181 4.49 8.93 1.99
N LEU A 182 3.76 10.04 2.10
CA LEU A 182 4.28 11.33 2.55
C LEU A 182 4.79 11.34 4.00
N ARG A 183 4.21 10.54 4.91
CA ARG A 183 4.69 10.46 6.31
C ARG A 183 6.19 10.17 6.40
N LYS A 184 6.67 9.21 5.60
CA LYS A 184 8.08 8.81 5.60
C LYS A 184 8.99 9.91 5.05
N GLN A 185 8.46 10.76 4.17
CA GLN A 185 9.18 11.93 3.66
C GLN A 185 9.24 13.03 4.72
N LEU A 186 8.14 13.29 5.44
CA LEU A 186 8.12 14.28 6.52
C LEU A 186 9.06 13.91 7.68
N GLU A 187 9.10 12.63 8.07
CA GLU A 187 10.04 12.12 9.08
C GLU A 187 11.51 12.18 8.62
N SER A 188 11.76 12.29 7.32
CA SER A 188 13.12 12.38 6.76
C SER A 188 13.65 13.81 6.60
N VAL A 189 12.85 14.83 6.86
CA VAL A 189 13.24 16.26 6.76
C VAL A 189 14.18 16.64 7.91
N ASP A 190 15.31 17.28 7.59
CA ASP A 190 16.30 17.71 8.59
C ASP A 190 15.71 18.78 9.51
N GLY A 191 15.56 18.45 10.79
CA GLY A 191 15.04 19.35 11.82
C GLY A 191 13.65 18.97 12.35
N VAL A 192 12.96 18.00 11.76
CA VAL A 192 11.71 17.44 12.29
C VAL A 192 12.02 16.54 13.49
N GLN A 193 11.50 16.90 14.66
CA GLN A 193 11.66 16.15 15.91
C GLN A 193 10.58 15.09 16.07
N SER A 194 9.32 15.43 15.75
CA SER A 194 8.21 14.48 15.72
C SER A 194 7.23 14.82 14.62
N VAL A 195 6.60 13.77 14.07
CA VAL A 195 5.46 13.86 13.15
C VAL A 195 4.29 13.17 13.82
N GLU A 196 3.35 13.94 14.35
CA GLU A 196 2.11 13.44 14.94
C GLU A 196 0.93 13.70 13.99
N ILE A 197 -0.13 12.90 14.11
CA ILE A 197 -1.36 13.11 13.35
C ILE A 197 -2.29 13.97 14.20
N ASP A 198 -2.70 15.10 13.67
CA ASP A 198 -3.74 15.95 14.27
C ASP A 198 -5.09 15.25 14.04
N GLY A 199 -5.73 14.84 15.14
CA GLY A 199 -6.88 13.91 15.17
C GLY A 199 -8.23 14.52 14.86
#